data_AF-A0A1M5ECK6-F1
#
_entry.id   AF-A0A1M5ECK6-F1
#
_cell.length_a   1.000
_cell.length_b   1.000
_cell.length_c   1.000
_cell.angle_alpha   90.00
_cell.angle_beta   90.00
_cell.angle_gamma   90.00
#
_symmetry.space_group_name_H-M   'P 1'
#
loop_
_entity.id
_entity.type
_entity.pdbx_description
1 polymer ?
#
loop_
_entity_poly.entity_id
_entity_poly.type
_entity_poly.pdbx_seq_one_letter_code
_entity_poly.pdbx_strand_id
1 'polypeptide(L)'
;MKQMKFFLVTLMVVLMGVSVTSCLKGDDNTEVQAYTVAKVTDNMFAYVSFLDISGYKMISKNIVTELSNVNSGDFIYMLYTYDTKTDVDPNSQTINITVNAAQKISGNSVNGITEEMDADDTYASDRPVIEISNEYSKPLMFDNYNLVIPIQYYAKENIDKHKFSLVYYTDKLKGKEENAGLTLYLRHQSEETGESLRYFSYRTFDLKEVLSAYKEEYGSFPANIIIRIEKNSLSNGEVPTKTTPVSFEYKYNDKL
;
A
#
# COMPACT_ATOMS: atom_id res chain seq x y z
N MET A 1 -7.74 -2.59 -30.40
CA MET A 1 -7.93 -2.08 -29.03
C MET A 1 -7.80 -3.26 -28.07
N LYS A 2 -6.71 -3.30 -27.30
CA LYS A 2 -6.39 -4.39 -26.38
C LYS A 2 -7.33 -4.25 -25.17
N GLN A 3 -8.22 -5.21 -24.92
CA GLN A 3 -9.04 -5.20 -23.71
C GLN A 3 -8.12 -5.28 -22.50
N MET A 4 -7.95 -4.16 -21.78
CA MET A 4 -7.46 -4.19 -20.41
C MET A 4 -8.55 -4.87 -19.60
N LYS A 5 -8.26 -6.08 -19.09
CA LYS A 5 -9.16 -6.80 -18.19
C LYS A 5 -9.15 -6.05 -16.86
N PHE A 6 -10.18 -5.23 -16.62
CA PHE A 6 -10.37 -4.53 -15.36
C PHE A 6 -10.77 -5.54 -14.30
N PHE A 7 -9.85 -5.83 -13.37
CA PHE A 7 -10.20 -6.56 -12.16
C PHE A 7 -10.95 -5.59 -11.24
N LEU A 8 -12.28 -5.74 -11.21
CA LEU A 8 -13.13 -5.24 -10.14
C LEU A 8 -12.67 -5.92 -8.85
N VAL A 9 -11.86 -5.22 -8.06
CA VAL A 9 -11.43 -5.66 -6.73
C VAL A 9 -12.63 -5.53 -5.80
N THR A 10 -13.47 -6.57 -5.75
CA THR A 10 -14.47 -6.73 -4.70
C THR A 10 -13.74 -7.07 -3.41
N LEU A 11 -13.86 -6.15 -2.45
CA LEU A 11 -13.37 -6.16 -1.08
C LEU A 11 -13.42 -7.56 -0.42
N MET A 12 -12.29 -8.26 -0.39
CA MET A 12 -11.95 -9.27 0.61
C MET A 12 -10.51 -9.01 1.04
N VAL A 13 -10.35 -8.03 1.93
CA VAL A 13 -9.12 -7.89 2.70
C VAL A 13 -9.30 -8.73 3.95
N VAL A 14 -8.69 -9.90 3.99
CA VAL A 14 -8.38 -10.54 5.27
C VAL A 14 -6.92 -10.23 5.55
N LEU A 15 -6.71 -9.09 6.20
CA LEU A 15 -5.45 -8.80 6.88
C LEU A 15 -5.52 -9.50 8.24
N MET A 16 -5.27 -10.82 8.22
CA MET A 16 -4.88 -11.68 9.34
C MET A 16 -4.71 -13.09 8.78
N GLY A 17 -3.47 -13.51 8.54
CA GLY A 17 -3.02 -14.90 8.29
C GLY A 17 -3.89 -15.77 7.37
N VAL A 18 -3.42 -16.06 6.15
CA VAL A 18 -3.95 -17.14 5.29
C VAL A 18 -5.49 -17.25 5.30
N SER A 19 -6.18 -16.26 4.75
CA SER A 19 -7.61 -16.41 4.50
C SER A 19 -7.86 -17.42 3.39
N VAL A 20 -8.14 -18.64 3.81
CA VAL A 20 -8.61 -19.72 2.96
C VAL A 20 -10.06 -19.46 2.56
N THR A 21 -10.30 -18.83 1.41
CA THR A 21 -11.62 -18.97 0.77
C THR A 21 -11.65 -20.34 0.09
N SER A 22 -11.84 -21.38 0.91
CA SER A 22 -12.22 -22.72 0.44
C SER A 22 -13.64 -22.63 -0.13
N CYS A 23 -13.75 -22.31 -1.41
CA CYS A 23 -15.00 -22.44 -2.13
C CYS A 23 -15.14 -23.91 -2.55
N LEU A 24 -15.85 -24.70 -1.72
CA LEU A 24 -16.60 -25.92 -2.09
C LEU A 24 -15.85 -26.96 -2.96
N LYS A 25 -15.16 -27.91 -2.30
CA LYS A 25 -15.12 -29.35 -2.67
C LYS A 25 -14.34 -30.19 -1.66
N GLY A 26 -15.05 -30.88 -0.76
CA GLY A 26 -14.55 -32.03 0.01
C GLY A 26 -13.52 -31.73 1.10
N ASP A 27 -13.46 -32.60 2.12
CA ASP A 27 -12.56 -32.50 3.28
C ASP A 27 -11.05 -32.59 2.93
N ASP A 28 -10.69 -32.76 1.65
CA ASP A 28 -9.32 -32.94 1.16
C ASP A 28 -8.81 -31.78 0.28
N ASN A 29 -9.54 -30.66 0.16
CA ASN A 29 -9.06 -29.54 -0.66
C ASN A 29 -7.87 -28.82 0.01
N THR A 30 -6.72 -28.89 -0.64
CA THR A 30 -5.45 -28.32 -0.17
C THR A 30 -5.03 -27.10 -0.95
N GLU A 31 -5.76 -26.77 -2.03
CA GLU A 31 -5.54 -25.58 -2.84
C GLU A 31 -6.08 -24.34 -2.13
N VAL A 32 -5.21 -23.35 -1.98
CA VAL A 32 -5.52 -22.05 -1.39
C VAL A 32 -5.35 -20.98 -2.44
N GLN A 33 -6.32 -20.08 -2.51
CA GLN A 33 -6.20 -18.81 -3.22
C GLN A 33 -6.16 -17.69 -2.18
N ALA A 34 -5.22 -16.76 -2.32
CA ALA A 34 -5.02 -15.68 -1.37
C ALA A 34 -4.50 -14.42 -2.04
N TYR A 35 -4.56 -13.32 -1.30
CA TYR A 35 -4.02 -12.02 -1.67
C TYR A 35 -2.99 -11.58 -0.65
N THR A 36 -1.91 -10.93 -1.09
CA THR A 36 -0.95 -10.34 -0.15
C THR A 36 -0.24 -9.13 -0.76
N VAL A 37 0.26 -8.26 0.12
CA VAL A 37 1.28 -7.28 -0.22
C VAL A 37 2.63 -7.94 0.02
N ALA A 38 3.54 -7.81 -0.95
CA ALA A 38 4.86 -8.40 -0.86
C ALA A 38 5.93 -7.48 -1.45
N LYS A 39 7.14 -7.59 -0.90
CA LYS A 39 8.36 -6.94 -1.39
C LYS A 39 9.07 -7.89 -2.35
N VAL A 40 9.36 -7.44 -3.56
CA VAL A 40 10.16 -8.19 -4.54
C VAL A 40 11.57 -8.30 -3.99
N THR A 41 12.08 -9.54 -3.84
CA THR A 41 13.44 -9.80 -3.37
C THR A 41 14.37 -10.11 -4.52
N ASP A 42 13.88 -10.83 -5.53
CA ASP A 42 14.62 -11.14 -6.75
C ASP A 42 13.65 -11.21 -7.95
N ASN A 43 14.10 -10.74 -9.10
CA ASN A 43 13.38 -10.82 -10.37
C ASN A 43 14.31 -11.43 -11.42
N MET A 44 14.39 -12.75 -11.45
CA MET A 44 15.16 -13.50 -12.44
C MET A 44 14.25 -13.88 -13.62
N PHE A 45 14.86 -14.08 -14.79
CA PHE A 45 14.13 -14.36 -16.04
C PHE A 45 13.13 -15.54 -15.95
N ALA A 46 13.37 -16.52 -15.08
CA ALA A 46 12.53 -17.72 -14.94
C ALA A 46 11.56 -17.70 -13.74
N TYR A 47 11.81 -16.88 -12.72
CA TYR A 47 11.00 -16.80 -11.51
C TYR A 47 11.22 -15.48 -10.79
N VAL A 48 10.22 -15.07 -10.02
CA VAL A 48 10.27 -13.92 -9.13
C VAL A 48 10.14 -14.41 -7.70
N SER A 49 10.95 -13.90 -6.78
CA SER A 49 10.79 -14.16 -5.36
C SER A 49 10.34 -12.92 -4.60
N PHE A 50 9.58 -13.15 -3.54
CA PHE A 50 8.95 -12.13 -2.73
C PHE A 50 9.17 -12.42 -1.25
N LEU A 51 9.10 -11.38 -0.44
CA LEU A 51 8.90 -11.46 1.00
C LEU A 51 7.51 -10.90 1.29
N ASP A 52 6.63 -11.69 1.91
CA ASP A 52 5.33 -11.18 2.32
C ASP A 52 5.43 -10.38 3.62
N ILE A 53 4.34 -9.70 3.99
CA ILE A 53 4.27 -8.92 5.23
C ILE A 53 4.48 -9.75 6.51
N SER A 54 4.23 -11.06 6.45
CA SER A 54 4.37 -11.98 7.57
C SER A 54 5.81 -12.53 7.68
N GLY A 55 6.69 -12.19 6.74
CA GLY A 55 8.07 -12.66 6.68
C GLY A 55 8.29 -13.96 5.89
N TYR A 56 7.27 -14.50 5.24
CA TYR A 56 7.40 -15.68 4.38
C TYR A 56 8.08 -15.32 3.06
N LYS A 57 9.04 -16.15 2.68
CA LYS A 57 9.61 -16.14 1.34
C LYS A 57 8.63 -16.83 0.38
N MET A 58 8.25 -16.15 -0.69
CA MET A 58 7.37 -16.69 -1.72
C MET A 58 8.13 -16.79 -3.04
N ILE A 59 8.01 -17.90 -3.76
CA ILE A 59 8.73 -18.12 -5.03
C ILE A 59 7.72 -18.45 -6.13
N SER A 60 7.72 -17.70 -7.22
CA SER A 60 6.80 -17.95 -8.32
C SER A 60 7.17 -19.22 -9.10
N LYS A 61 6.18 -20.07 -9.37
CA LYS A 61 6.29 -21.26 -10.23
C LYS A 61 6.11 -20.92 -11.71
N ASN A 62 5.51 -19.78 -12.00
CA ASN A 62 5.23 -19.29 -13.34
C ASN A 62 5.98 -17.99 -13.64
N ILE A 63 6.15 -17.73 -14.93
CA ILE A 63 6.53 -16.42 -15.44
C ILE A 63 5.35 -15.47 -15.23
N VAL A 64 5.62 -14.28 -14.70
CA VAL A 64 4.61 -13.25 -14.42
C VAL A 64 4.89 -12.04 -15.30
N THR A 65 4.23 -11.96 -16.44
CA THR A 65 4.52 -10.93 -17.46
C THR A 65 4.25 -9.50 -16.98
N GLU A 66 3.28 -9.35 -16.08
CA GLU A 66 2.89 -8.11 -15.40
C GLU A 66 4.02 -7.56 -14.53
N LEU A 67 4.97 -8.42 -14.14
CA LEU A 67 6.12 -8.10 -13.31
C LEU A 67 7.42 -7.94 -14.12
N SER A 68 7.32 -7.78 -15.43
CA SER A 68 8.49 -7.54 -16.31
C SER A 68 9.25 -6.25 -15.98
N ASN A 69 8.61 -5.26 -15.36
CA ASN A 69 9.20 -3.95 -15.02
C ASN A 69 9.34 -3.71 -13.50
N VAL A 70 9.23 -4.74 -12.66
CA VAL A 70 9.54 -4.59 -11.22
C VAL A 70 10.99 -4.96 -10.94
N ASN A 71 11.59 -4.25 -10.01
CA ASN A 71 12.95 -4.50 -9.53
C ASN A 71 12.93 -5.03 -8.09
N SER A 72 14.05 -5.61 -7.65
CA SER A 72 14.25 -5.91 -6.23
C SER A 72 14.04 -4.63 -5.40
N GLY A 73 13.31 -4.76 -4.29
CA GLY A 73 12.89 -3.65 -3.43
C GLY A 73 11.53 -3.04 -3.79
N ASP A 74 11.00 -3.26 -4.99
CA ASP A 74 9.63 -2.84 -5.31
C ASP A 74 8.60 -3.62 -4.49
N PHE A 75 7.49 -2.97 -4.18
CA PHE A 75 6.33 -3.60 -3.56
C PHE A 75 5.24 -3.88 -4.58
N ILE A 76 4.57 -5.02 -4.40
CA ILE A 76 3.44 -5.48 -5.21
C ILE A 76 2.25 -5.86 -4.32
N TYR A 77 1.05 -5.79 -4.90
CA TYR A 77 -0.13 -6.50 -4.41
C TYR A 77 -0.44 -7.62 -5.39
N MET A 78 -0.57 -8.86 -4.89
CA MET A 78 -0.75 -10.02 -5.75
C MET A 78 -1.86 -10.95 -5.30
N LEU A 79 -2.53 -11.54 -6.28
CA LEU A 79 -3.40 -12.70 -6.16
C LEU A 79 -2.59 -13.94 -6.54
N TYR A 80 -2.55 -14.93 -5.66
CA TYR A 80 -1.77 -16.14 -5.86
C TYR A 80 -2.52 -17.38 -5.39
N THR A 81 -2.06 -18.55 -5.85
CA THR A 81 -2.51 -19.85 -5.41
C THR A 81 -1.34 -20.74 -5.00
N TYR A 82 -1.58 -21.65 -4.07
CA TYR A 82 -0.62 -22.68 -3.66
C TYR A 82 -1.35 -23.89 -3.04
N ASP A 83 -0.68 -25.03 -3.01
CA ASP A 83 -1.12 -26.25 -2.37
C ASP A 83 -0.45 -26.43 -1.00
N THR A 84 -1.25 -26.51 0.06
CA THR A 84 -0.74 -26.57 1.44
C THR A 84 0.10 -27.81 1.77
N LYS A 85 -0.01 -28.90 1.00
CA LYS A 85 0.77 -30.14 1.23
C LYS A 85 2.05 -30.18 0.42
N THR A 86 2.08 -29.57 -0.75
CA THR A 86 3.19 -29.73 -1.71
C THR A 86 3.99 -28.45 -1.95
N ASP A 87 3.40 -27.28 -1.75
CA ASP A 87 4.05 -26.00 -2.03
C ASP A 87 4.62 -25.31 -0.79
N VAL A 88 4.22 -25.74 0.42
CA VAL A 88 4.73 -25.20 1.68
C VAL A 88 5.88 -26.07 2.17
N ASP A 89 7.06 -25.49 2.36
CA ASP A 89 8.16 -26.18 3.01
C ASP A 89 7.91 -26.21 4.54
N PRO A 90 7.79 -27.38 5.18
CA PRO A 90 7.57 -27.45 6.62
C PRO A 90 8.80 -27.04 7.45
N ASN A 91 9.98 -27.01 6.85
CA ASN A 91 11.25 -26.72 7.53
C ASN A 91 11.79 -25.31 7.26
N SER A 92 11.17 -24.57 6.33
CA SER A 92 11.53 -23.18 6.04
C SER A 92 10.28 -22.32 5.92
N GLN A 93 10.38 -21.02 6.17
CA GLN A 93 9.27 -20.08 5.93
C GLN A 93 9.16 -19.76 4.43
N THR A 94 9.11 -20.81 3.58
CA THR A 94 9.09 -20.69 2.12
C THR A 94 7.84 -21.33 1.54
N ILE A 95 7.19 -20.64 0.61
CA ILE A 95 6.01 -21.11 -0.11
C ILE A 95 6.23 -20.94 -1.62
N ASN A 96 6.05 -22.01 -2.39
CA ASN A 96 6.00 -21.92 -3.84
C ASN A 96 4.59 -21.52 -4.30
N ILE A 97 4.47 -20.52 -5.16
CA ILE A 97 3.18 -19.96 -5.54
C ILE A 97 2.99 -19.89 -7.04
N THR A 98 1.75 -20.02 -7.49
CA THR A 98 1.35 -19.57 -8.83
C THR A 98 0.79 -18.16 -8.69
N VAL A 99 1.41 -17.19 -9.36
CA VAL A 99 0.93 -15.79 -9.37
C VAL A 99 -0.10 -15.64 -10.48
N ASN A 100 -1.34 -15.34 -10.08
CA ASN A 100 -2.49 -15.24 -11.00
C ASN A 100 -2.71 -13.81 -11.49
N ALA A 101 -2.40 -12.82 -10.65
CA ALA A 101 -2.38 -11.41 -11.00
C ALA A 101 -1.47 -10.66 -10.03
N ALA A 102 -0.80 -9.61 -10.49
CA ALA A 102 0.01 -8.75 -9.65
C ALA A 102 0.02 -7.31 -10.16
N GLN A 103 0.12 -6.36 -9.23
CA GLN A 103 0.24 -4.94 -9.51
C GLN A 103 1.38 -4.34 -8.68
N LYS A 104 2.25 -3.54 -9.32
CA LYS A 104 3.23 -2.72 -8.61
C LYS A 104 2.51 -1.61 -7.83
N ILE A 105 2.80 -1.50 -6.54
CA ILE A 105 2.19 -0.52 -5.63
C ILE A 105 3.21 0.46 -5.02
N SER A 106 4.45 0.40 -5.48
CA SER A 106 5.60 1.22 -5.05
C SER A 106 5.95 2.31 -6.06
N GLY A 107 6.80 3.25 -5.64
CA GLY A 107 7.19 4.43 -6.42
C GLY A 107 6.35 5.67 -6.15
N ASN A 108 5.55 5.68 -5.08
CA ASN A 108 4.80 6.86 -4.66
C ASN A 108 5.73 7.79 -3.86
N SER A 109 5.59 9.10 -4.07
CA SER A 109 6.48 10.09 -3.45
C SER A 109 6.08 10.45 -2.02
N VAL A 110 7.10 10.76 -1.22
CA VAL A 110 6.97 11.35 0.12
C VAL A 110 7.80 12.62 0.12
N ASN A 111 7.15 13.78 0.20
CA ASN A 111 7.81 15.08 -0.02
C ASN A 111 7.80 15.92 1.26
N GLY A 112 8.96 16.44 1.64
CA GLY A 112 9.07 17.47 2.67
C GLY A 112 8.87 18.85 2.06
N ILE A 113 7.86 19.58 2.51
CA ILE A 113 7.51 20.92 2.01
C ILE A 113 7.30 21.89 3.18
N THR A 114 7.15 23.19 2.92
CA THR A 114 6.64 24.16 3.92
C THR A 114 5.14 24.36 3.73
N GLU A 115 4.46 24.97 4.70
CA GLU A 115 3.06 25.37 4.51
C GLU A 115 2.88 26.36 3.36
N GLU A 116 3.84 27.26 3.17
CA GLU A 116 3.84 28.24 2.09
C GLU A 116 3.87 27.56 0.71
N MET A 117 4.73 26.55 0.52
CA MET A 117 4.80 25.80 -0.74
C MET A 117 3.52 25.01 -1.04
N ASP A 118 2.80 24.59 -0.01
CA ASP A 118 1.53 23.86 -0.17
C ASP A 118 0.39 24.80 -0.57
N ALA A 119 0.48 26.08 -0.22
CA ALA A 119 -0.48 27.11 -0.60
C ALA A 119 -0.41 27.50 -2.10
N ASP A 120 0.69 27.16 -2.78
CA ASP A 120 0.87 27.39 -4.23
C ASP A 120 0.26 26.26 -5.10
N ASP A 121 -0.63 25.44 -4.53
CA ASP A 121 -1.40 24.35 -5.16
C ASP A 121 -0.59 23.22 -5.86
N THR A 122 0.75 23.29 -5.86
CA THR A 122 1.60 22.29 -6.53
C THR A 122 1.40 20.88 -5.98
N TYR A 123 1.13 20.77 -4.67
CA TYR A 123 0.90 19.52 -3.95
C TYR A 123 -0.56 19.32 -3.57
N ALA A 124 -1.46 20.23 -3.97
CA ALA A 124 -2.87 20.13 -3.64
C ALA A 124 -3.52 18.91 -4.31
N SER A 125 -4.46 18.29 -3.60
CA SER A 125 -5.30 17.26 -4.21
C SER A 125 -6.33 17.92 -5.13
N ASP A 126 -6.61 17.28 -6.25
CA ASP A 126 -7.75 17.63 -7.12
C ASP A 126 -8.89 16.60 -7.01
N ARG A 127 -8.68 15.54 -6.22
CA ARG A 127 -9.68 14.50 -5.93
C ARG A 127 -9.66 14.12 -4.44
N PRO A 128 -10.82 13.85 -3.84
CA PRO A 128 -10.87 13.34 -2.49
C PRO A 128 -10.50 11.85 -2.44
N VAL A 129 -10.25 11.36 -1.23
CA VAL A 129 -10.28 9.92 -0.93
C VAL A 129 -11.54 9.59 -0.14
N ILE A 130 -12.03 8.37 -0.26
CA ILE A 130 -13.22 7.92 0.47
C ILE A 130 -12.82 7.48 1.88
N GLU A 131 -11.82 6.62 1.97
CA GLU A 131 -11.24 6.18 3.24
C GLU A 131 -9.90 5.49 3.02
N ILE A 132 -9.08 5.46 4.08
CA ILE A 132 -7.83 4.70 4.10
C ILE A 132 -7.75 3.68 5.24
N SER A 133 -8.84 3.56 6.01
CA SER A 133 -8.93 2.69 7.16
C SER A 133 -10.39 2.32 7.37
N ASN A 134 -10.66 1.02 7.50
CA ASN A 134 -11.94 0.47 7.90
C ASN A 134 -11.72 -0.73 8.84
N GLU A 135 -12.75 -1.54 9.05
CA GLU A 135 -12.69 -2.68 9.95
C GLU A 135 -11.77 -3.81 9.46
N TYR A 136 -11.52 -3.91 8.14
CA TYR A 136 -10.77 -4.99 7.51
C TYR A 136 -9.35 -4.59 7.08
N SER A 137 -9.14 -3.32 6.77
CA SER A 137 -7.91 -2.80 6.19
C SER A 137 -7.53 -1.49 6.86
N LYS A 138 -6.26 -1.37 7.27
CA LYS A 138 -5.72 -0.18 7.93
C LYS A 138 -4.32 0.09 7.39
N PRO A 139 -3.85 1.35 7.45
CA PRO A 139 -2.45 1.64 7.16
C PRO A 139 -1.56 0.87 8.13
N LEU A 140 -0.42 0.41 7.64
CA LEU A 140 0.53 -0.37 8.43
C LEU A 140 1.95 -0.18 7.91
N MET A 141 2.94 -0.46 8.75
CA MET A 141 4.34 -0.55 8.35
C MET A 141 4.62 -1.97 7.86
N PHE A 142 5.08 -2.12 6.63
CA PHE A 142 5.54 -3.41 6.10
C PHE A 142 6.90 -3.78 6.72
N ASP A 143 7.80 -2.81 6.75
CA ASP A 143 9.08 -2.86 7.45
C ASP A 143 9.29 -1.50 8.15
N ASN A 144 10.47 -1.25 8.71
CA ASN A 144 10.75 -0.02 9.48
C ASN A 144 10.50 1.28 8.69
N TYR A 145 10.54 1.25 7.36
CA TYR A 145 10.48 2.45 6.53
C TYR A 145 9.34 2.45 5.52
N ASN A 146 8.82 1.29 5.14
CA ASN A 146 7.81 1.20 4.08
C ASN A 146 6.39 1.14 4.64
N LEU A 147 5.65 2.23 4.48
CA LEU A 147 4.25 2.35 4.87
C LEU A 147 3.34 1.84 3.75
N VAL A 148 2.45 0.90 4.05
CA VAL A 148 1.39 0.43 3.16
C VAL A 148 0.08 1.12 3.54
N ILE A 149 -0.57 1.76 2.58
CA ILE A 149 -1.87 2.41 2.76
C ILE A 149 -2.90 1.74 1.84
N PRO A 150 -3.97 1.13 2.37
CA PRO A 150 -5.16 0.82 1.59
C PRO A 150 -5.90 2.12 1.28
N ILE A 151 -6.24 2.39 0.02
CA ILE A 151 -6.93 3.64 -0.37
C ILE A 151 -8.19 3.29 -1.15
N GLN A 152 -9.34 3.75 -0.65
CA GLN A 152 -10.58 3.79 -1.42
C GLN A 152 -10.79 5.17 -2.01
N TYR A 153 -11.13 5.21 -3.29
CA TYR A 153 -11.31 6.44 -4.04
C TYR A 153 -12.28 6.21 -5.20
N TYR A 154 -12.71 7.28 -5.85
CA TYR A 154 -13.49 7.21 -7.08
C TYR A 154 -12.57 7.27 -8.30
N ALA A 155 -12.73 6.33 -9.23
CA ALA A 155 -11.98 6.23 -10.48
C ALA A 155 -12.92 5.80 -11.61
N LYS A 156 -12.59 6.15 -12.86
CA LYS A 156 -13.41 5.86 -14.03
C LYS A 156 -12.85 4.71 -14.85
N GLU A 157 -11.79 4.97 -15.60
CA GLU A 157 -11.33 4.10 -16.69
C GLU A 157 -9.86 3.71 -16.55
N ASN A 158 -9.01 4.52 -15.92
CA ASN A 158 -7.60 4.22 -15.81
C ASN A 158 -7.03 4.57 -14.43
N ILE A 159 -6.79 3.53 -13.64
CA ILE A 159 -6.20 3.63 -12.31
C ILE A 159 -4.78 4.22 -12.30
N ASP A 160 -4.06 4.15 -13.43
CA ASP A 160 -2.71 4.70 -13.56
C ASP A 160 -2.72 6.23 -13.69
N LYS A 161 -3.88 6.84 -13.98
CA LYS A 161 -4.05 8.30 -13.94
C LYS A 161 -4.20 8.85 -12.53
N HIS A 162 -4.40 7.99 -11.54
CA HIS A 162 -4.51 8.37 -10.15
C HIS A 162 -3.15 8.31 -9.46
N LYS A 163 -2.66 9.48 -9.05
CA LYS A 163 -1.40 9.63 -8.34
C LYS A 163 -1.68 9.89 -6.87
N PHE A 164 -0.96 9.17 -6.03
CA PHE A 164 -0.99 9.36 -4.58
C PHE A 164 0.41 9.73 -4.11
N SER A 165 0.50 10.76 -3.28
CA SER A 165 1.75 11.16 -2.63
C SER A 165 1.49 11.46 -1.16
N LEU A 166 2.52 11.37 -0.34
CA LEU A 166 2.50 11.91 1.01
C LEU A 166 3.29 13.21 1.04
N VAL A 167 2.80 14.18 1.79
CA VAL A 167 3.56 15.39 2.13
C VAL A 167 3.66 15.54 3.64
N TYR A 168 4.77 16.11 4.10
CA TYR A 168 4.97 16.50 5.49
C TYR A 168 5.53 17.92 5.54
N TYR A 169 5.08 18.68 6.52
CA TYR A 169 5.47 20.07 6.69
C TYR A 169 6.75 20.16 7.52
N THR A 170 7.86 20.49 6.86
CA THR A 170 9.21 20.60 7.44
C THR A 170 9.32 21.71 8.48
N ASP A 171 8.60 22.80 8.29
CA ASP A 171 8.44 23.92 9.24
C ASP A 171 7.61 23.52 10.48
N LYS A 172 6.56 22.71 10.32
CA LYS A 172 5.81 22.13 11.47
C LYS A 172 6.47 20.95 12.12
N LEU A 173 7.49 20.38 11.51
CA LEU A 173 8.29 19.34 12.14
C LEU A 173 9.15 19.92 13.24
N LYS A 174 9.48 21.21 13.19
CA LYS A 174 10.28 21.91 14.20
C LYS A 174 9.41 22.42 15.35
N GLY A 175 9.88 22.25 16.58
CA GLY A 175 9.27 22.87 17.77
C GLY A 175 7.90 22.31 18.20
N LYS A 176 7.51 21.11 17.77
CA LYS A 176 6.38 20.38 18.38
C LYS A 176 6.84 19.62 19.61
N GLU A 177 5.88 19.11 20.39
CA GLU A 177 6.19 18.10 21.40
C GLU A 177 6.48 16.74 20.72
N GLU A 178 7.56 16.07 21.15
CA GLU A 178 7.98 14.73 20.69
C GLU A 178 6.84 13.68 20.73
N ASN A 179 5.83 13.86 21.58
CA ASN A 179 4.72 12.92 21.73
C ASN A 179 3.54 13.17 20.78
N ALA A 180 3.56 14.22 19.96
CA ALA A 180 2.47 14.54 19.03
C ALA A 180 2.38 13.60 17.82
N GLY A 181 3.41 12.76 17.59
CA GLY A 181 3.52 11.86 16.45
C GLY A 181 3.90 12.55 15.13
N LEU A 182 4.21 11.76 14.12
CA LEU A 182 4.54 12.24 12.78
C LEU A 182 3.26 12.42 11.95
N THR A 183 2.95 13.67 11.58
CA THR A 183 1.81 13.97 10.69
C THR A 183 2.23 13.95 9.23
N LEU A 184 1.54 13.15 8.42
CA LEU A 184 1.64 13.06 6.96
C LEU A 184 0.28 13.44 6.36
N TYR A 185 0.28 14.07 5.18
CA TYR A 185 -0.92 14.44 4.44
C TYR A 185 -0.95 13.63 3.15
N LEU A 186 -2.03 12.87 2.93
CA LEU A 186 -2.22 12.12 1.70
C LEU A 186 -2.81 13.02 0.63
N ARG A 187 -2.11 13.15 -0.48
CA ARG A 187 -2.52 13.89 -1.66
C ARG A 187 -3.01 12.95 -2.74
N HIS A 188 -4.09 13.33 -3.40
CA HIS A 188 -4.70 12.54 -4.46
C HIS A 188 -4.95 13.44 -5.68
N GLN A 189 -4.23 13.13 -6.75
CA GLN A 189 -4.29 13.86 -8.02
C GLN A 189 -4.75 12.92 -9.14
N SER A 190 -5.64 13.37 -10.02
CA SER A 190 -6.07 12.59 -11.18
C SER A 190 -6.51 13.44 -12.36
N GLU A 191 -6.04 13.05 -13.54
CA GLU A 191 -6.44 13.62 -14.82
C GLU A 191 -7.79 13.06 -15.34
N GLU A 192 -8.44 12.15 -14.60
CA GLU A 192 -9.72 11.57 -14.99
C GLU A 192 -10.89 12.55 -14.83
N THR A 193 -11.83 12.54 -15.78
CA THR A 193 -13.06 13.33 -15.76
C THR A 193 -14.29 12.46 -16.04
N GLY A 194 -15.45 12.86 -15.52
CA GLY A 194 -16.74 12.19 -15.74
C GLY A 194 -17.17 11.24 -14.61
N GLU A 195 -18.17 10.40 -14.89
CA GLU A 195 -18.72 9.46 -13.91
C GLU A 195 -17.66 8.47 -13.43
N SER A 196 -17.68 8.16 -12.13
CA SER A 196 -16.67 7.37 -11.46
C SER A 196 -17.29 6.26 -10.62
N LEU A 197 -16.58 5.14 -10.53
CA LEU A 197 -16.90 4.00 -9.68
C LEU A 197 -15.98 3.98 -8.47
N ARG A 198 -16.45 3.36 -7.39
CA ARG A 198 -15.61 3.13 -6.22
C ARG A 198 -14.51 2.12 -6.57
N TYR A 199 -13.28 2.48 -6.27
CA TYR A 199 -12.09 1.67 -6.47
C TYR A 199 -11.30 1.51 -5.16
N PHE A 200 -10.47 0.48 -5.12
CA PHE A 200 -9.59 0.17 -4.00
C PHE A 200 -8.20 -0.18 -4.53
N SER A 201 -7.16 0.41 -3.96
CA SER A 201 -5.77 0.03 -4.24
C SER A 201 -4.90 0.17 -3.01
N TYR A 202 -3.92 -0.72 -2.87
CA TYR A 202 -2.79 -0.49 -1.96
C TYR A 202 -1.75 0.42 -2.61
N ARG A 203 -1.14 1.28 -1.81
CA ARG A 203 0.03 2.09 -2.17
C ARG A 203 1.09 1.98 -1.08
N THR A 204 2.35 2.01 -1.48
CA THR A 204 3.50 1.99 -0.57
C THR A 204 4.31 3.25 -0.67
N PHE A 205 4.79 3.72 0.47
CA PHE A 205 5.51 4.97 0.65
C PHE A 205 6.77 4.71 1.46
N ASP A 206 7.92 5.12 0.93
CA ASP A 206 9.19 5.08 1.65
C ASP A 206 9.28 6.28 2.60
N LEU A 207 9.23 6.00 3.90
CA LEU A 207 9.27 7.01 4.95
C LEU A 207 10.69 7.26 5.49
N LYS A 208 11.74 6.67 4.90
CA LYS A 208 13.11 6.74 5.43
C LYS A 208 13.57 8.17 5.68
N GLU A 209 13.35 9.07 4.72
CA GLU A 209 13.79 10.47 4.83
C GLU A 209 13.04 11.20 5.96
N VAL A 210 11.71 11.13 5.97
CA VAL A 210 10.90 11.83 6.98
C VAL A 210 11.11 11.28 8.40
N LEU A 211 11.28 9.96 8.55
CA LEU A 211 11.59 9.34 9.84
C LEU A 211 12.99 9.74 10.32
N SER A 212 13.95 9.88 9.41
CA SER A 212 15.29 10.36 9.74
C SER A 212 15.27 11.83 10.18
N ALA A 213 14.55 12.69 9.45
CA ALA A 213 14.37 14.09 9.80
C ALA A 213 13.67 14.26 11.17
N TYR A 214 12.66 13.43 11.44
CA TYR A 214 11.99 13.41 12.74
C TYR A 214 12.96 13.02 13.86
N LYS A 215 13.75 11.96 13.65
CA LYS A 215 14.74 11.50 14.63
C LYS A 215 15.85 12.52 14.87
N GLU A 216 16.26 13.26 13.85
CA GLU A 216 17.24 14.34 13.98
C GLU A 216 16.70 15.49 14.85
N GLU A 217 15.44 15.87 14.65
CA GLU A 217 14.80 16.95 15.40
C GLU A 217 14.50 16.55 16.86
N TYR A 218 14.03 15.32 17.09
CA TYR A 218 13.50 14.90 18.40
C TYR A 218 14.39 13.90 19.16
N GLY A 219 15.47 13.41 18.55
CA GLY A 219 16.37 12.41 19.14
C GLY A 219 15.82 10.97 19.14
N SER A 220 14.54 10.77 18.79
CA SER A 220 13.89 9.46 18.75
C SER A 220 12.96 9.32 17.53
N PHE A 221 12.55 8.10 17.20
CA PHE A 221 11.53 7.87 16.18
C PHE A 221 10.12 8.16 16.73
N PRO A 222 9.16 8.59 15.90
CA PRO A 222 7.82 8.92 16.37
C PRO A 222 7.11 7.68 16.93
N ALA A 223 6.40 7.79 18.06
CA ALA A 223 5.61 6.67 18.59
C ALA A 223 4.34 6.37 17.75
N ASN A 224 3.84 7.35 17.00
CA ASN A 224 2.65 7.24 16.17
C ASN A 224 2.83 7.98 14.85
N ILE A 225 2.21 7.46 13.80
CA ILE A 225 2.05 8.15 12.51
C ILE A 225 0.58 8.52 12.35
N ILE A 226 0.34 9.76 11.92
CA ILE A 226 -0.98 10.33 11.67
C ILE A 226 -1.07 10.70 10.20
N ILE A 227 -1.93 10.00 9.45
CA ILE A 227 -2.22 10.33 8.05
C ILE A 227 -3.48 11.19 8.01
N ARG A 228 -3.38 12.40 7.46
CA ARG A 228 -4.49 13.32 7.27
C ARG A 228 -5.00 13.19 5.84
N ILE A 229 -6.31 12.97 5.70
CA ILE A 229 -6.96 12.74 4.41
C ILE A 229 -8.08 13.75 4.14
N GLU A 230 -8.20 14.18 2.88
CA GLU A 230 -9.32 14.97 2.38
C GLU A 230 -10.48 14.02 2.03
N LYS A 231 -11.26 13.69 3.07
CA LYS A 231 -12.26 12.62 3.01
C LYS A 231 -13.59 13.09 2.41
N ASN A 232 -13.98 12.54 1.27
CA ASN A 232 -15.33 12.70 0.72
C ASN A 232 -15.81 11.37 0.10
N SER A 233 -16.96 10.89 0.58
CA SER A 233 -17.58 9.64 0.11
C SER A 233 -18.57 9.85 -1.03
N LEU A 234 -18.79 11.10 -1.47
CA LEU A 234 -19.63 11.43 -2.62
C LEU A 234 -18.82 11.33 -3.91
N SER A 235 -19.45 10.89 -5.00
CA SER A 235 -18.83 10.78 -6.33
C SER A 235 -18.76 12.13 -7.08
N ASN A 236 -18.97 13.25 -6.39
CA ASN A 236 -18.96 14.60 -6.99
C ASN A 236 -17.56 15.17 -7.21
N GLY A 237 -16.52 14.49 -6.71
CA GLY A 237 -15.12 14.90 -6.87
C GLY A 237 -14.71 16.11 -6.04
N GLU A 238 -15.57 16.63 -5.18
CA GLU A 238 -15.25 17.80 -4.34
C GLU A 238 -14.21 17.43 -3.28
N VAL A 239 -13.13 18.21 -3.24
CA VAL A 239 -12.07 18.09 -2.23
C VAL A 239 -12.44 18.91 -1.00
N PRO A 240 -12.61 18.31 0.19
CA PRO A 240 -12.90 19.05 1.41
C PRO A 240 -11.74 19.94 1.84
N THR A 241 -12.04 21.12 2.40
CA THR A 241 -11.03 22.02 2.98
C THR A 241 -10.47 21.56 4.32
N LYS A 242 -11.14 20.58 4.96
CA LYS A 242 -10.72 20.00 6.24
C LYS A 242 -10.28 18.56 6.06
N THR A 243 -9.20 18.20 6.77
CA THR A 243 -8.67 16.84 6.76
C THR A 243 -9.14 16.02 7.95
N THR A 244 -9.39 14.74 7.72
CA THR A 244 -9.68 13.73 8.74
C THR A 244 -8.40 12.97 9.11
N PRO A 245 -8.04 12.85 10.40
CA PRO A 245 -6.87 12.09 10.81
C PRO A 245 -7.16 10.59 10.91
N VAL A 246 -6.18 9.78 10.51
CA VAL A 246 -6.10 8.34 10.77
C VAL A 246 -4.75 8.08 11.43
N SER A 247 -4.76 7.60 12.68
CA SER A 247 -3.56 7.38 13.48
C SER A 247 -3.31 5.90 13.72
N PHE A 248 -2.04 5.50 13.74
CA PHE A 248 -1.62 4.15 14.13
C PHE A 248 -0.25 4.19 14.82
N GLU A 249 0.00 3.17 15.64
CA GLU A 249 1.28 3.02 16.35
C GLU A 249 2.42 2.75 15.37
N TYR A 250 3.56 3.39 15.60
CA TYR A 250 4.81 3.10 14.92
C TYR A 250 5.81 2.51 15.90
N LYS A 251 6.45 1.42 15.50
CA LYS A 251 7.49 0.75 16.28
C LYS A 251 8.67 0.48 15.38
N TYR A 252 9.77 1.19 15.61
CA TYR A 252 11.05 0.88 15.00
C TYR A 252 11.59 -0.42 15.59
N ASN A 253 12.05 -1.34 14.76
CA ASN A 253 12.65 -2.59 15.18
C ASN A 253 14.08 -2.70 14.66
N ASP A 254 15.09 -2.57 15.53
CA ASP A 254 16.52 -2.63 15.15
C ASP A 254 16.94 -3.95 14.47
N LYS A 255 16.08 -4.98 14.47
CA LYS A 255 16.34 -6.32 13.91
C LYS A 255 15.74 -6.55 12.51
N LEU A 256 15.02 -5.58 11.94
CA LEU A 256 14.44 -5.61 10.60
C LEU A 256 15.16 -4.61 9.68
#